data_AF-A0A2K0WKN4-F1
#
_entry.id   AF-A0A2K0WKN4-F1
#
_cell.length_a   1.000
_cell.length_b   1.000
_cell.length_c   1.000
_cell.angle_alpha   90.00
_cell.angle_beta   90.00
_cell.angle_gamma   90.00
#
_symmetry.space_group_name_H-M   'P 1'
#
loop_
_entity.id
_entity.type
_entity.pdbx_description
1 polymer ?
#
loop_
_entity_poly.entity_id
_entity_poly.type
_entity_poly.pdbx_seq_one_letter_code
_entity_poly.pdbx_strand_id
1 'polypeptide(L)'
;MAPLAMRNWVYPNSLRALPLHEAHIYPPGTPHAVSSSLPTWQSVIDLATADRADTIDYSYPRFLFCKPIRSLMERVRQRLQLDPYYLGCYIFPSFDDANDYAAQLQQRNIAVHHVRFRSPVPGPATSTLYLAFSALLVPHGFRADLMDIWVNLGTGITTRHAEYCLNHFDELISTSSLSRYTTLAEKMPDHDPYSEEWIPRGASDLADLKDFIARLVTSMSLT
;
A
#
# COMPACT_ATOMS: atom_id res chain seq x y z
N MET A 1 -50.56 8.05 -0.28
CA MET A 1 -49.25 7.41 -0.54
C MET A 1 -48.31 8.48 -1.04
N ALA A 2 -47.30 8.84 -0.25
CA ALA A 2 -46.27 9.80 -0.68
C ALA A 2 -45.17 9.06 -1.45
N PRO A 3 -44.54 9.67 -2.48
CA PRO A 3 -43.47 9.02 -3.20
C PRO A 3 -42.25 8.83 -2.28
N LEU A 4 -41.68 7.62 -2.25
CA LEU A 4 -40.38 7.34 -1.66
C LEU A 4 -39.34 8.18 -2.39
N ALA A 5 -38.87 9.24 -1.74
CA ALA A 5 -37.72 9.99 -2.22
C ALA A 5 -36.51 9.04 -2.23
N MET A 6 -36.11 8.59 -3.42
CA MET A 6 -34.81 7.96 -3.64
C MET A 6 -33.75 8.94 -3.11
N ARG A 7 -33.23 8.69 -1.91
CA ARG A 7 -31.99 9.34 -1.46
C ARG A 7 -30.90 8.84 -2.40
N ASN A 8 -30.47 9.71 -3.32
CA ASN A 8 -29.25 9.50 -4.07
C ASN A 8 -28.12 9.19 -3.07
N TRP A 9 -27.65 7.94 -3.06
CA TRP A 9 -26.51 7.50 -2.24
C TRP A 9 -25.19 8.10 -2.73
N VAL A 10 -25.21 8.67 -3.94
CA VAL A 10 -24.23 9.61 -4.45
C VAL A 10 -24.16 10.75 -3.43
N TYR A 11 -23.09 10.78 -2.60
CA TYR A 11 -22.83 11.87 -1.65
C TYR A 11 -23.15 13.19 -2.35
N PRO A 12 -23.89 14.14 -1.74
CA PRO A 12 -24.36 15.34 -2.43
C PRO A 12 -23.24 16.19 -3.05
N ASN A 13 -21.98 15.93 -2.65
CA ASN A 13 -20.74 16.55 -3.15
C ASN A 13 -19.83 15.57 -3.90
N SER A 14 -20.30 14.40 -4.32
CA SER A 14 -19.50 13.52 -5.16
C SER A 14 -19.32 14.18 -6.52
N LEU A 15 -18.05 14.33 -6.92
CA LEU A 15 -17.67 15.07 -8.09
C LEU A 15 -18.24 14.43 -9.35
N ARG A 16 -18.95 15.24 -10.16
CA ARG A 16 -19.41 14.86 -11.50
C ARG A 16 -18.27 14.78 -12.52
N ALA A 17 -17.13 15.40 -12.21
CA ALA A 17 -15.86 15.31 -12.93
C ALA A 17 -14.73 15.68 -11.95
N LEU A 18 -13.59 14.98 -12.03
CA LEU A 18 -12.42 15.27 -11.20
C LEU A 18 -11.70 16.52 -11.74
N PRO A 19 -11.25 17.46 -10.89
CA PRO A 19 -10.51 18.63 -11.33
C PRO A 19 -9.21 18.19 -12.01
N LEU A 20 -8.97 18.72 -13.21
CA LEU A 20 -7.77 18.45 -13.98
C LEU A 20 -6.57 19.08 -13.26
N HIS A 21 -5.50 18.31 -13.04
CA HIS A 21 -4.21 18.74 -12.44
C HIS A 21 -4.18 18.92 -10.91
N GLU A 22 -5.27 18.65 -10.20
CA GLU A 22 -5.28 18.66 -8.73
C GLU A 22 -5.41 17.23 -8.19
N ALA A 23 -4.63 16.91 -7.15
CA ALA A 23 -4.76 15.64 -6.45
C ALA A 23 -6.11 15.62 -5.74
N HIS A 24 -7.02 14.75 -6.17
CA HIS A 24 -8.33 14.65 -5.52
C HIS A 24 -8.27 13.69 -4.34
N ILE A 25 -8.34 14.26 -3.14
CA ILE A 25 -8.26 13.54 -1.88
C ILE A 25 -9.67 13.21 -1.41
N TYR A 26 -10.01 11.92 -1.31
CA TYR A 26 -11.27 11.47 -0.73
C TYR A 26 -11.05 10.28 0.22
N PRO A 27 -11.48 10.35 1.49
CA PRO A 27 -12.15 11.49 2.14
C PRO A 27 -11.20 12.69 2.35
N PRO A 28 -11.74 13.92 2.40
CA PRO A 28 -10.97 15.15 2.69
C PRO A 28 -10.11 14.99 3.95
N GLY A 29 -8.86 15.46 3.90
CA GLY A 29 -7.91 15.36 5.01
C GLY A 29 -7.04 14.09 5.02
N THR A 30 -7.12 13.22 4.01
CA THR A 30 -6.23 12.05 3.89
C THR A 30 -5.17 12.26 2.81
N PRO A 31 -3.86 12.18 3.10
CA PRO A 31 -2.83 12.49 2.10
C PRO A 31 -2.75 11.45 0.96
N HIS A 32 -3.32 10.25 1.16
CA HIS A 32 -3.29 9.19 0.16
C HIS A 32 -4.30 9.45 -0.96
N ALA A 33 -3.76 9.82 -2.13
CA ALA A 33 -4.55 10.13 -3.32
C ALA A 33 -5.49 8.98 -3.72
N VAL A 34 -6.74 9.35 -4.01
CA VAL A 34 -7.66 8.59 -4.85
C VAL A 34 -7.41 9.09 -6.27
N SER A 35 -6.86 8.25 -7.15
CA SER A 35 -6.75 8.43 -8.60
C SER A 35 -6.42 9.85 -9.10
N SER A 36 -5.20 10.08 -9.57
CA SER A 36 -4.87 11.34 -10.26
C SER A 36 -5.62 11.37 -11.59
N SER A 37 -6.53 12.33 -11.77
CA SER A 37 -7.09 12.62 -13.09
C SER A 37 -6.06 13.36 -13.93
N LEU A 38 -5.28 12.59 -14.66
CA LEU A 38 -4.37 13.14 -15.66
C LEU A 38 -5.21 13.60 -16.87
N PRO A 39 -4.97 14.82 -17.37
CA PRO A 39 -5.88 15.49 -18.29
C PRO A 39 -5.92 14.86 -19.68
N THR A 40 -4.87 14.13 -20.06
CA THR A 40 -4.74 13.48 -21.36
C THR A 40 -4.04 12.15 -21.20
N TRP A 41 -4.23 11.25 -22.19
CA TRP A 41 -3.46 10.01 -22.28
C TRP A 41 -1.95 10.29 -22.38
N GLN A 42 -1.55 11.37 -23.06
CA GLN A 42 -0.15 11.79 -23.12
C GLN A 42 0.39 12.09 -21.71
N SER A 43 -0.38 12.76 -20.86
CA SER A 43 0.00 13.03 -19.47
C SER A 43 0.16 11.75 -18.64
N VAL A 44 -0.59 10.69 -18.95
CA VAL A 44 -0.42 9.35 -18.34
C VAL A 44 0.92 8.75 -18.78
N ILE A 45 1.23 8.79 -20.08
CA ILE A 45 2.50 8.30 -20.62
C ILE A 45 3.67 9.09 -20.04
N ASP A 46 3.57 10.41 -20.01
CA ASP A 46 4.60 11.30 -19.49
C ASP A 46 4.87 10.99 -18.02
N LEU A 47 3.83 10.78 -17.21
CA LEU A 47 3.99 10.36 -15.81
C LEU A 47 4.62 8.96 -15.70
N ALA A 48 4.19 8.02 -16.55
CA ALA A 48 4.68 6.64 -16.55
C ALA A 48 6.16 6.52 -16.94
N THR A 49 6.64 7.45 -17.77
CA THR A 49 8.02 7.49 -18.28
C THR A 49 8.89 8.52 -17.55
N ALA A 50 8.29 9.36 -16.70
CA ALA A 50 9.00 10.40 -15.98
C ALA A 50 9.97 9.83 -14.93
N ASP A 51 11.21 10.33 -14.95
CA ASP A 51 12.13 10.21 -13.82
C ASP A 51 11.86 11.30 -12.78
N ARG A 52 10.62 11.33 -12.27
CA ARG A 52 10.12 12.36 -11.33
C ARG A 52 9.66 11.80 -9.99
N ALA A 53 10.15 10.61 -9.63
CA ALA A 53 9.83 9.93 -8.38
C ALA A 53 10.05 10.83 -7.14
N ASP A 54 11.01 11.76 -7.22
CA ASP A 54 11.36 12.66 -6.11
C ASP A 54 10.41 13.84 -5.91
N THR A 55 9.55 14.14 -6.89
CA THR A 55 8.62 15.28 -6.83
C THR A 55 7.18 14.89 -6.49
N ILE A 56 6.91 13.59 -6.37
CA ILE A 56 5.55 13.07 -6.17
C ILE A 56 5.48 12.36 -4.83
N ASP A 57 4.75 12.98 -3.90
CA ASP A 57 4.57 12.44 -2.56
C ASP A 57 3.54 11.30 -2.53
N TYR A 58 2.44 11.41 -3.29
CA TYR A 58 1.37 10.43 -3.37
C TYR A 58 0.74 10.41 -4.78
N SER A 59 0.58 9.25 -5.41
CA SER A 59 -0.09 9.13 -6.72
C SER A 59 -0.76 7.77 -6.95
N TYR A 60 -1.78 7.78 -7.80
CA TYR A 60 -2.32 6.63 -8.51
C TYR A 60 -2.62 7.05 -9.96
N PRO A 61 -2.32 6.26 -11.01
CA PRO A 61 -1.74 4.90 -10.99
C PRO A 61 -0.31 4.84 -10.43
N ARG A 62 0.15 3.64 -10.05
CA ARG A 62 1.40 3.40 -9.31
C ARG A 62 2.64 3.36 -10.19
N PHE A 63 2.81 4.33 -11.08
CA PHE A 63 3.97 4.36 -11.99
C PHE A 63 5.31 4.63 -11.31
N LEU A 64 5.29 5.12 -10.07
CA LEU A 64 6.47 5.54 -9.32
C LEU A 64 6.37 5.08 -7.87
N PHE A 65 7.52 4.86 -7.23
CA PHE A 65 7.58 4.74 -5.78
C PHE A 65 7.37 6.12 -5.15
N CYS A 66 6.18 6.33 -4.60
CA CYS A 66 5.81 7.53 -3.87
C CYS A 66 6.58 7.66 -2.54
N LYS A 67 6.57 8.86 -1.95
CA LYS A 67 7.40 9.21 -0.78
C LYS A 67 7.31 8.24 0.40
N PRO A 68 6.13 7.80 0.89
CA PRO A 68 6.08 6.83 2.00
C PRO A 68 6.76 5.51 1.68
N ILE A 69 6.62 5.02 0.44
CA ILE A 69 7.22 3.77 -0.03
C ILE A 69 8.74 3.92 -0.10
N ARG A 70 9.24 5.01 -0.72
CA ARG A 70 10.68 5.31 -0.77
C ARG A 70 11.29 5.46 0.62
N SER A 71 10.59 6.14 1.53
CA SER A 71 11.02 6.34 2.91
C SER A 71 11.11 5.01 3.66
N LEU A 72 10.13 4.12 3.48
CA LEU A 72 10.17 2.78 4.06
C LEU A 72 11.30 1.93 3.46
N MET A 73 11.50 1.96 2.14
CA MET A 73 12.63 1.28 1.48
C MET A 73 13.97 1.75 2.05
N GLU A 74 14.12 3.06 2.29
CA GLU A 74 15.34 3.64 2.85
C GLU A 74 15.54 3.24 4.32
N ARG A 75 14.49 3.26 5.16
CA ARG A 75 14.58 2.76 6.54
C ARG A 75 14.97 1.28 6.59
N VAL A 76 14.44 0.46 5.69
CA VAL A 76 14.84 -0.95 5.55
C VAL A 76 16.31 -1.08 5.16
N ARG A 77 16.77 -0.29 4.17
CA ARG A 77 18.19 -0.28 3.74
C ARG A 77 19.12 0.10 4.87
N GLN A 78 18.79 1.15 5.61
CA GLN A 78 19.56 1.60 6.77
C GLN A 78 19.63 0.52 7.86
N ARG A 79 18.48 -0.05 8.25
CA ARG A 79 18.44 -1.05 9.32
C ARG A 79 19.20 -2.33 8.96
N LEU A 80 19.09 -2.77 7.71
CA LEU A 80 19.79 -3.97 7.22
C LEU A 80 21.22 -3.68 6.74
N GLN A 81 21.69 -2.44 6.84
CA GLN A 81 23.02 -2.00 6.40
C GLN A 81 23.32 -2.41 4.95
N LEU A 82 22.34 -2.22 4.07
CA LEU A 82 22.46 -2.62 2.67
C LEU A 82 23.39 -1.67 1.93
N ASP A 83 24.27 -2.23 1.11
CA ASP A 83 25.05 -1.41 0.19
C ASP A 83 24.12 -0.86 -0.92
N PRO A 84 23.99 0.47 -1.03
CA PRO A 84 23.07 1.09 -1.95
C PRO A 84 23.40 0.84 -3.43
N TYR A 85 24.66 0.51 -3.74
CA TYR A 85 25.15 0.31 -5.11
C TYR A 85 24.92 -1.11 -5.63
N TYR A 86 24.78 -2.09 -4.74
CA TYR A 86 24.66 -3.50 -5.14
C TYR A 86 23.22 -4.03 -5.06
N LEU A 87 22.46 -3.66 -4.04
CA LEU A 87 21.12 -4.22 -3.80
C LEU A 87 20.04 -3.13 -3.81
N GLY A 88 19.05 -3.31 -4.67
CA GLY A 88 17.75 -2.65 -4.56
C GLY A 88 16.92 -3.31 -3.46
N CYS A 89 15.97 -2.55 -2.90
CA CYS A 89 15.07 -3.01 -1.85
C CYS A 89 13.64 -2.68 -2.27
N TYR A 90 12.75 -3.66 -2.31
CA TYR A 90 11.38 -3.50 -2.82
C TYR A 90 10.37 -4.10 -1.86
N ILE A 91 9.31 -3.34 -1.56
CA ILE A 91 8.41 -3.64 -0.44
C ILE A 91 7.06 -4.17 -0.92
N PHE A 92 6.66 -5.30 -0.34
CA PHE A 92 5.41 -5.99 -0.61
C PHE A 92 4.60 -6.11 0.69
N PRO A 93 3.26 -6.01 0.62
CA PRO A 93 2.42 -6.16 1.81
C PRO A 93 2.38 -7.62 2.28
N SER A 94 2.24 -8.57 1.35
CA SER A 94 2.13 -9.99 1.67
C SER A 94 3.48 -10.71 1.64
N PHE A 95 3.62 -11.69 2.53
CA PHE A 95 4.73 -12.64 2.48
C PHE A 95 4.61 -13.53 1.25
N ASP A 96 3.41 -13.99 0.93
CA ASP A 96 3.16 -14.93 -0.16
C ASP A 96 3.48 -14.28 -1.51
N ASP A 97 2.99 -13.06 -1.75
CA ASP A 97 3.33 -12.28 -2.96
C ASP A 97 4.84 -12.16 -3.11
N ALA A 98 5.55 -11.73 -2.05
CA ALA A 98 7.00 -11.59 -2.09
C ALA A 98 7.72 -12.92 -2.37
N ASN A 99 7.23 -14.02 -1.82
CA ASN A 99 7.81 -15.35 -2.03
C ASN A 99 7.60 -15.83 -3.48
N ASP A 100 6.40 -15.64 -4.02
CA ASP A 100 6.08 -16.01 -5.40
C ASP A 100 6.98 -15.24 -6.39
N TYR A 101 7.20 -13.94 -6.15
CA TYR A 101 8.13 -13.17 -6.97
C TYR A 101 9.59 -13.57 -6.78
N ALA A 102 10.01 -13.84 -5.54
CA ALA A 102 11.36 -14.33 -5.29
C ALA A 102 11.60 -15.64 -6.05
N ALA A 103 10.63 -16.56 -6.06
CA ALA A 103 10.71 -17.82 -6.79
C ALA A 103 10.84 -17.60 -8.32
N GLN A 104 10.04 -16.68 -8.89
CA GLN A 104 10.12 -16.33 -10.32
C GLN A 104 11.49 -15.75 -10.70
N LEU A 105 12.05 -14.86 -9.88
CA LEU A 105 13.37 -14.29 -10.10
C LEU A 105 14.48 -15.36 -9.95
N GLN A 106 14.36 -16.26 -8.98
CA GLN A 106 15.30 -17.36 -8.78
C GLN A 106 15.31 -18.35 -9.94
N GLN A 107 14.16 -18.62 -10.58
CA GLN A 107 14.10 -19.42 -11.82
C GLN A 107 14.89 -18.80 -12.98
N ARG A 108 15.08 -17.48 -12.95
CA ARG A 108 15.93 -16.74 -13.89
C ARG A 108 17.39 -16.63 -13.44
N ASN A 109 17.80 -17.40 -12.43
CA ASN A 109 19.12 -17.37 -11.79
C ASN A 109 19.48 -16.01 -11.18
N ILE A 110 18.49 -15.25 -10.71
CA ILE A 110 18.70 -13.96 -10.05
C ILE A 110 18.81 -14.21 -8.54
N ALA A 111 19.88 -13.70 -7.93
CA ALA A 111 20.05 -13.76 -6.48
C ALA A 111 19.03 -12.83 -5.80
N VAL A 112 18.10 -13.40 -5.02
CA VAL A 112 17.08 -12.66 -4.28
C VAL A 112 17.14 -13.04 -2.81
N HIS A 113 17.04 -12.04 -1.94
CA HIS A 113 16.89 -12.25 -0.50
C HIS A 113 15.56 -11.69 -0.02
N HIS A 114 14.76 -12.55 0.61
CA HIS A 114 13.49 -12.18 1.21
C HIS A 114 13.69 -11.91 2.71
N VAL A 115 13.23 -10.75 3.16
CA VAL A 115 13.25 -10.33 4.57
C VAL A 115 11.83 -9.95 4.97
N ARG A 116 11.29 -10.59 6.02
CA ARG A 116 9.96 -10.29 6.57
C ARG A 116 10.09 -9.36 7.77
N PHE A 117 9.33 -8.27 7.79
CA PHE A 117 9.16 -7.38 8.92
C PHE A 117 7.80 -7.64 9.57
N ARG A 118 7.74 -7.63 10.91
CA ARG A 118 6.50 -7.83 11.68
C ARG A 118 6.66 -7.37 13.11
N SER A 119 5.54 -7.15 13.81
CA SER A 119 5.56 -6.96 15.26
C SER A 119 6.09 -8.21 15.98
N PRO A 120 6.95 -8.06 17.01
CA PRO A 120 7.36 -9.16 17.87
C PRO A 120 6.24 -9.63 18.82
N VAL A 121 5.25 -8.78 19.07
CA VAL A 121 4.15 -9.06 20.00
C VAL A 121 2.95 -9.62 19.22
N PRO A 122 2.35 -10.74 19.67
CA PRO A 122 1.08 -11.20 19.14
C PRO A 122 0.00 -10.16 19.44
N GLY A 123 -0.64 -9.63 18.41
CA GLY A 123 -1.76 -8.71 18.51
C GLY A 123 -2.98 -9.22 17.77
N PRO A 124 -4.11 -8.49 17.79
CA PRO A 124 -5.28 -8.86 17.02
C PRO A 124 -4.91 -8.98 15.54
N ALA A 125 -5.43 -10.01 14.87
CA ALA A 125 -4.98 -10.43 13.54
C ALA A 125 -4.93 -9.28 12.54
N THR A 126 -5.89 -8.35 12.57
CA THR A 126 -5.97 -7.22 11.64
C THR A 126 -4.84 -6.19 11.79
N SER A 127 -4.47 -5.82 13.02
CA SER A 127 -3.40 -4.83 13.28
C SER A 127 -2.00 -5.38 13.01
N THR A 128 -1.77 -6.65 13.40
CA THR A 128 -0.51 -7.34 13.16
C THR A 128 -0.29 -7.63 11.69
N LEU A 129 -1.36 -7.84 10.91
CA LEU A 129 -1.29 -7.94 9.46
C LEU A 129 -0.89 -6.62 8.80
N TYR A 130 -1.30 -5.47 9.34
CA TYR A 130 -1.01 -4.15 8.76
C TYR A 130 0.38 -3.58 9.15
N LEU A 131 1.04 -4.16 10.16
CA LEU A 131 2.46 -3.90 10.46
C LEU A 131 3.41 -4.86 9.76
N ALA A 132 2.88 -5.91 9.14
CA ALA A 132 3.69 -6.96 8.56
C ALA A 132 3.85 -6.74 7.05
N PHE A 133 5.10 -6.62 6.61
CA PHE A 133 5.45 -6.44 5.22
C PHE A 133 6.73 -7.21 4.88
N SER A 134 6.97 -7.42 3.60
CA SER A 134 8.12 -8.14 3.08
C SER A 134 9.00 -7.24 2.22
N ALA A 135 10.30 -7.36 2.38
CA ALA A 135 11.29 -6.71 1.53
C ALA A 135 12.02 -7.75 0.67
N LEU A 136 12.03 -7.54 -0.64
CA LEU A 136 12.88 -8.28 -1.56
C LEU A 136 14.13 -7.46 -1.86
N LEU A 137 15.29 -8.06 -1.60
CA LEU A 137 16.59 -7.50 -1.92
C LEU A 137 17.09 -8.15 -3.20
N VAL A 138 17.27 -7.35 -4.24
CA VAL A 138 17.53 -7.80 -5.61
C VAL A 138 18.64 -6.93 -6.22
N PRO A 139 19.52 -7.45 -7.09
CA PRO A 139 20.49 -6.62 -7.79
C PRO A 139 19.84 -5.42 -8.52
N HIS A 140 20.53 -4.28 -8.55
CA HIS A 140 19.96 -3.01 -9.04
C HIS A 140 19.43 -3.07 -10.49
N GLY A 141 19.97 -3.98 -11.32
CA GLY A 141 19.56 -4.17 -12.72
C GLY A 141 18.11 -4.62 -12.94
N PHE A 142 17.39 -5.05 -11.91
CA PHE A 142 16.05 -5.65 -12.02
C PHE A 142 14.90 -4.71 -11.61
N ARG A 143 15.16 -3.39 -11.55
CA ARG A 143 14.10 -2.41 -11.26
C ARG A 143 12.93 -2.51 -12.23
N ALA A 144 13.21 -2.67 -13.53
CA ALA A 144 12.17 -2.75 -14.55
C ALA A 144 11.24 -3.96 -14.34
N ASP A 145 11.81 -5.14 -14.06
CA ASP A 145 11.04 -6.35 -13.76
C ASP A 145 10.13 -6.17 -12.53
N LEU A 146 10.63 -5.47 -11.50
CA LEU A 146 9.86 -5.22 -10.28
C LEU A 146 8.80 -4.14 -10.45
N MET A 147 9.06 -3.13 -11.29
CA MET A 147 8.08 -2.12 -11.64
C MET A 147 6.94 -2.70 -12.48
N ASP A 148 7.22 -3.67 -13.37
CA ASP A 148 6.19 -4.36 -14.15
C ASP A 148 5.17 -5.03 -13.22
N ILE A 149 5.66 -5.76 -12.22
CA ILE A 149 4.84 -6.36 -11.17
C ILE A 149 4.06 -5.31 -10.38
N TRP A 150 4.73 -4.24 -9.96
CA TRP A 150 4.11 -3.23 -9.10
C TRP A 150 3.00 -2.44 -9.82
N VAL A 151 3.22 -2.11 -11.09
CA VAL A 151 2.31 -1.34 -11.93
C VAL A 151 1.18 -2.21 -12.45
N ASN A 152 1.50 -3.38 -13.01
CA ASN A 152 0.55 -4.20 -13.76
C ASN A 152 -0.18 -5.22 -12.87
N LEU A 153 0.50 -5.82 -11.90
CA LEU A 153 -0.12 -6.80 -10.98
C LEU A 153 -0.65 -6.14 -9.70
N GLY A 154 -0.17 -4.94 -9.37
CA GLY A 154 -0.68 -4.15 -8.24
C GLY A 154 -0.32 -4.72 -6.86
N THR A 155 0.59 -5.69 -6.80
CA THR A 155 0.98 -6.43 -5.58
C THR A 155 1.98 -5.68 -4.69
N GLY A 156 2.49 -4.53 -5.13
CA GLY A 156 3.34 -3.69 -4.31
C GLY A 156 2.60 -3.06 -3.12
N ILE A 157 3.34 -2.66 -2.08
CA ILE A 157 2.75 -2.01 -0.91
C ILE A 157 2.08 -0.68 -1.30
N THR A 158 0.97 -0.35 -0.64
CA THR A 158 0.28 0.93 -0.85
C THR A 158 1.00 2.05 -0.09
N THR A 159 0.86 3.30 -0.52
CA THR A 159 1.41 4.45 0.24
C THR A 159 0.85 4.52 1.66
N ARG A 160 -0.42 4.13 1.81
CA ARG A 160 -1.13 4.02 3.08
C ARG A 160 -0.49 3.02 4.03
N HIS A 161 -0.30 1.80 3.55
CA HIS A 161 0.30 0.74 4.34
C HIS A 161 1.78 1.05 4.62
N ALA A 162 2.50 1.62 3.65
CA ALA A 162 3.88 2.03 3.85
C ALA A 162 4.03 3.11 4.93
N GLU A 163 3.15 4.11 4.97
CA GLU A 163 3.17 5.18 5.99
C GLU A 163 2.92 4.64 7.39
N TYR A 164 1.92 3.76 7.54
CA TYR A 164 1.64 3.11 8.82
C TYR A 164 2.84 2.27 9.31
N CYS A 165 3.41 1.43 8.43
CA CYS A 165 4.62 0.67 8.74
C CYS A 165 5.82 1.55 9.08
N LEU A 166 5.92 2.73 8.47
CA LEU A 166 7.00 3.68 8.72
C LEU A 166 6.90 4.29 10.13
N ASN A 167 5.70 4.66 10.57
CA ASN A 167 5.45 5.25 11.88
C ASN A 167 5.81 4.28 13.03
N HIS A 168 5.64 2.98 12.79
CA HIS A 168 5.91 1.92 13.77
C HIS A 168 7.16 1.10 13.46
N PHE A 169 8.01 1.54 12.53
CA PHE A 169 9.10 0.73 12.00
C PHE A 169 10.08 0.24 13.06
N ASP A 170 10.40 1.10 14.03
CA ASP A 170 11.33 0.82 15.13
C ASP A 170 10.82 -0.30 16.06
N GLU A 171 9.52 -0.59 16.03
CA GLU A 171 8.87 -1.61 16.86
C GLU A 171 8.89 -2.99 16.21
N LEU A 172 9.30 -3.08 14.94
CA LEU A 172 9.25 -4.32 14.15
C LEU A 172 10.52 -5.14 14.34
N ILE A 173 10.40 -6.45 14.30
CA ILE A 173 11.54 -7.35 14.09
C ILE A 173 11.69 -7.65 12.59
N SER A 174 12.88 -8.05 12.15
CA SER A 174 13.06 -8.65 10.83
C SER A 174 13.51 -10.11 10.93
N THR A 175 13.02 -10.94 10.01
CA THR A 175 13.40 -12.35 9.90
C THR A 175 13.75 -12.69 8.47
N SER A 176 14.83 -13.44 8.27
CA SER A 176 15.26 -13.94 6.96
C SER A 176 15.99 -15.27 7.11
N SER A 177 16.18 -16.00 6.01
CA SER A 177 17.07 -17.16 5.95
C SER A 177 18.53 -16.78 6.20
N LEU A 178 18.89 -15.51 5.98
CA LEU A 178 20.21 -14.97 6.25
C LEU A 178 20.21 -14.24 7.59
N SER A 179 21.00 -14.76 8.54
CA SER A 179 21.09 -14.21 9.90
C SER A 179 21.44 -12.72 9.95
N ARG A 180 22.26 -12.24 9.00
CA ARG A 180 22.62 -10.81 8.87
C ARG A 180 21.44 -9.88 8.59
N TYR A 181 20.30 -10.41 8.12
CA TYR A 181 19.08 -9.64 7.88
C TYR A 181 17.99 -9.90 8.93
N THR A 182 18.32 -10.65 9.99
CA THR A 182 17.46 -10.86 11.15
C THR A 182 17.83 -9.85 12.22
N THR A 183 16.88 -8.99 12.60
CA THR A 183 17.11 -7.87 13.53
C THR A 183 16.01 -7.84 14.59
N LEU A 184 16.38 -7.36 15.78
CA LEU A 184 15.44 -7.10 16.87
C LEU A 184 14.75 -5.75 16.67
N ALA A 185 13.62 -5.55 17.36
CA ALA A 185 12.99 -4.25 17.44
C ALA A 185 13.88 -3.28 18.23
N GLU A 186 13.93 -2.03 17.79
CA GLU A 186 14.66 -0.95 18.48
C GLU A 186 13.86 -0.40 19.66
N LYS A 187 12.52 -0.52 19.60
CA LYS A 187 11.58 -0.10 20.65
C LYS A 187 10.60 -1.21 20.95
N MET A 188 10.16 -1.30 22.20
CA MET A 188 9.00 -2.13 22.54
C MET A 188 7.74 -1.54 21.89
N PRO A 189 6.81 -2.36 21.41
CA PRO A 189 5.53 -1.85 20.92
C PRO A 189 4.77 -1.14 22.05
N ASP A 190 4.54 0.16 21.87
CA ASP A 190 3.75 0.99 22.79
C ASP A 190 2.42 1.43 22.16
N HIS A 191 2.17 1.01 20.92
CA HIS A 191 0.92 1.35 20.23
C HIS A 191 -0.23 0.47 20.73
N ASP A 192 -1.35 1.12 21.05
CA ASP A 192 -2.63 0.42 21.12
C ASP A 192 -3.11 0.19 19.67
N PRO A 193 -3.21 -1.08 19.20
CA PRO A 193 -3.64 -1.41 17.84
C PRO A 193 -5.08 -0.95 17.51
N TYR A 194 -5.83 -0.46 18.50
CA TYR A 194 -7.17 0.10 18.35
C TYR A 194 -7.22 1.63 18.51
N SER A 195 -6.12 2.28 18.89
CA SER A 195 -6.07 3.72 19.17
C SER A 195 -5.99 4.59 17.92
N GLU A 196 -5.54 4.03 16.78
CA GLU A 196 -5.60 4.75 15.52
C GLU A 196 -7.05 4.77 15.02
N GLU A 197 -7.67 5.97 15.03
CA GLU A 197 -9.03 6.29 14.54
C GLU A 197 -9.33 5.80 13.10
N TRP A 198 -8.33 5.24 12.43
CA TRP A 198 -8.34 4.85 11.04
C TRP A 198 -8.84 3.42 10.77
N ILE A 199 -8.74 2.52 11.76
CA ILE A 199 -9.22 1.14 11.68
C ILE A 199 -10.74 0.96 11.95
N PRO A 200 -11.40 1.73 12.87
CA PRO A 200 -12.79 1.44 13.28
C PRO A 200 -13.83 1.61 12.18
N ARG A 201 -13.59 2.47 11.18
CA ARG A 201 -14.60 2.80 10.17
C ARG A 201 -14.88 1.62 9.23
N GLY A 202 -13.87 0.80 8.91
CA GLY A 202 -14.03 -0.29 7.94
C GLY A 202 -15.06 -1.35 8.33
N ALA A 203 -15.21 -1.67 9.62
CA ALA A 203 -16.15 -2.68 10.09
C ALA A 203 -17.60 -2.16 10.09
N SER A 204 -17.81 -0.91 10.54
CA SER A 204 -19.12 -0.25 10.50
C SER A 204 -19.54 0.01 9.04
N ASP A 205 -18.64 0.54 8.22
CA ASP A 205 -18.89 0.83 6.80
C ASP A 205 -19.24 -0.45 6.03
N LEU A 206 -18.62 -1.58 6.36
CA LEU A 206 -18.94 -2.88 5.74
C LEU A 206 -20.31 -3.40 6.18
N ALA A 207 -20.69 -3.22 7.45
CA ALA A 207 -22.02 -3.59 7.95
C ALA A 207 -23.09 -2.71 7.28
N ASP A 208 -22.88 -1.40 7.22
CA ASP A 208 -23.77 -0.44 6.57
C ASP A 208 -23.93 -0.73 5.07
N LEU A 209 -22.84 -1.09 4.40
CA LEU A 209 -22.85 -1.49 2.98
C LEU A 209 -23.63 -2.80 2.78
N LYS A 210 -23.41 -3.82 3.64
CA LYS A 210 -24.15 -5.08 3.58
C LYS A 210 -25.65 -4.85 3.76
N ASP A 211 -26.04 -4.02 4.73
CA ASP A 211 -27.44 -3.68 4.98
C ASP A 211 -28.06 -2.87 3.84
N PHE A 212 -27.27 -2.03 3.17
CA PHE A 212 -27.72 -1.32 1.98
C PHE A 212 -27.93 -2.25 0.78
N ILE A 213 -26.97 -3.14 0.50
CA ILE A 213 -27.09 -4.16 -0.56
C ILE A 213 -28.31 -5.06 -0.29
N ALA A 214 -28.49 -5.52 0.95
CA ALA A 214 -29.64 -6.32 1.34
C ALA A 214 -30.96 -5.60 1.05
N ARG A 215 -31.06 -4.30 1.38
CA ARG A 215 -32.24 -3.47 1.08
C ARG A 215 -32.50 -3.35 -0.42
N LEU A 216 -31.47 -3.10 -1.23
CA LEU A 216 -31.60 -3.03 -2.69
C LEU A 216 -32.13 -4.35 -3.28
N VAL A 217 -31.58 -5.48 -2.85
CA VAL A 217 -32.01 -6.81 -3.31
C VAL A 217 -33.47 -7.07 -2.95
N THR A 218 -33.88 -6.77 -1.71
CA THR A 218 -35.28 -6.94 -1.29
C THR A 218 -36.26 -6.01 -2.01
N SER A 219 -35.81 -4.83 -2.46
CA SER A 219 -36.64 -3.87 -3.21
C SER A 219 -36.84 -4.25 -4.68
N MET A 220 -35.95 -5.07 -5.27
CA MET A 220 -36.07 -5.59 -6.64
C MET A 220 -36.91 -6.86 -6.75
N SER A 221 -37.17 -7.56 -5.64
CA SER A 221 -37.99 -8.79 -5.63
C SER A 221 -39.50 -8.53 -5.50
N LEU A 222 -39.93 -7.26 -5.45
CA LEU A 222 -41.33 -6.85 -5.28
C LEU A 222 -41.90 -6.11 -6.51
N THR A 223 -41.21 -6.20 -7.66
CA THR A 223 -41.69 -5.73 -8.98
C THR A 223 -41.92 -6.89 -9.92
#